data_AF-A0A971X3G5-F1
#
_entry.id   AF-A0A971X3G5-F1
#
_cell.length_a   1.000
_cell.length_b   1.000
_cell.length_c   1.000
_cell.angle_alpha   90.00
_cell.angle_beta   90.00
_cell.angle_gamma   90.00
#
_symmetry.space_group_name_H-M   'P 1'
#
loop_
_entity.id
_entity.type
_entity.pdbx_description
1 polymer ?
#
loop_
_entity_poly.entity_id
_entity_poly.type
_entity_poly.pdbx_seq_one_letter_code
_entity_poly.pdbx_strand_id
1 'polypeptide(L)' 'MNILVCDQPFDLSAGAAMCPGQLGTVAYEGNPANAGLTWQEVEELQDGVLVLFAAVFGFLVLRKLL' A
#
# COMPACT_ATOMS: atom_id res chain seq x y z
N MET A 1 17.87 2.10 -1.38
CA MET A 1 17.74 2.87 -0.12
C MET A 1 18.44 2.07 0.97
N ASN A 2 18.93 2.67 2.06
CA ASN A 2 19.49 1.90 3.18
C ASN A 2 18.51 1.99 4.35
N ILE A 3 18.21 0.86 4.99
CA ILE A 3 17.42 0.82 6.22
C ILE A 3 18.34 0.61 7.43
N LEU A 4 17.97 1.26 8.53
CA LEU A 4 18.63 1.11 9.82
C LEU A 4 18.04 -0.13 10.50
N VAL A 5 18.92 -1.02 10.95
CA VAL A 5 18.55 -2.20 11.73
C VAL A 5 19.26 -2.15 13.07
N CYS A 6 18.59 -2.65 14.10
CA CYS A 6 19.17 -2.86 15.42
C CYS A 6 19.14 -4.36 15.69
N ASP A 7 20.20 -4.90 16.32
CA ASP A 7 20.21 -6.32 16.70
C ASP A 7 19.21 -6.61 17.84
N GLN A 8 18.86 -5.58 18.62
CA GLN A 8 17.84 -5.62 19.67
C GLN A 8 16.57 -4.85 19.25
N PRO A 9 15.41 -5.14 19.86
CA PRO A 9 14.21 -4.34 19.65
C PRO A 9 14.44 -2.86 19.95
N PHE A 10 13.92 -1.99 19.09
CA PHE A 10 13.98 -0.54 19.31
C PHE A 10 13.23 -0.17 20.58
N ASP A 11 13.88 0.60 21.44
CA ASP A 11 13.23 1.23 22.58
C ASP A 11 12.55 2.52 22.10
N LEU A 12 11.25 2.62 22.35
CA LEU A 12 10.38 3.74 21.96
C LEU A 12 9.93 4.58 23.16
N SER A 13 10.45 4.29 24.36
CA SER A 13 10.01 4.88 25.63
C SER A 13 10.26 6.39 25.75
N ALA A 14 11.20 6.95 24.97
CA ALA A 14 11.59 8.36 25.03
C ALA A 14 11.01 9.23 23.90
N GLY A 15 10.04 8.72 23.12
CA GLY A 15 9.50 9.45 21.95
C GLY A 15 10.47 9.53 20.76
N ALA A 16 11.62 8.86 20.86
CA ALA A 16 12.58 8.65 19.79
C ALA A 16 12.96 7.16 19.76
N ALA A 17 13.10 6.58 18.56
CA ALA A 17 13.55 5.21 18.41
C ALA A 17 15.03 5.10 18.76
N MET A 18 15.33 4.45 19.89
CA MET A 18 16.69 4.18 20.35
C MET A 18 17.04 2.72 20.09
N CYS A 19 18.20 2.48 19.49
CA CYS A 19 18.77 1.14 19.37
C CYS A 19 19.68 0.89 20.59
N PRO A 20 19.34 0.00 21.53
CA PRO A 20 20.15 -0.26 22.72
C PRO A 20 21.40 -1.12 22.43
N GLY A 21 21.48 -1.71 21.24
CA GLY A 21 22.57 -2.56 20.78
C GLY A 21 23.39 -1.97 19.64
N GLN A 22 23.89 -2.81 18.75
CA GLN A 22 24.68 -2.42 17.60
C GLN A 22 23.76 -1.99 16.44
N LEU A 23 23.92 -0.74 16.02
CA LEU A 23 23.24 -0.19 14.85
C LEU A 23 23.92 -0.68 13.57
N GLY A 24 23.15 -1.33 12.70
CA GLY A 24 23.57 -1.78 11.38
C GLY A 24 22.85 -1.04 10.27
N THR A 25 23.44 -1.03 9.08
CA THR A 25 22.79 -0.56 7.86
C THR A 25 22.67 -1.72 6.90
N VAL A 26 21.46 -2.03 6.46
CA VAL A 26 21.22 -3.03 5.41
C VAL A 26 20.80 -2.29 4.15
N ALA A 27 21.41 -2.66 3.03
CA ALA A 27 20.96 -2.20 1.72
C ALA A 27 19.55 -2.73 1.51
N TYR A 28 18.58 -1.82 1.45
CA TYR A 28 17.22 -2.17 1.10
C TYR A 28 17.18 -2.40 -0.41
N GLU A 29 17.25 -3.68 -0.77
CA GLU A 29 16.98 -4.20 -2.12
C GLU A 29 15.48 -4.44 -2.35
N GLY A 30 14.62 -3.94 -1.46
CA GLY A 30 13.19 -3.99 -1.66
C GLY A 30 12.78 -3.07 -2.81
N ASN A 31 12.02 -3.64 -3.75
CA ASN A 31 11.38 -2.89 -4.83
C ASN A 31 10.43 -1.84 -4.20
N PRO A 32 10.62 -0.53 -4.46
CA PRO A 32 9.67 0.50 -4.00
C PRO A 32 8.25 0.32 -4.58
N ALA A 33 8.05 -0.61 -5.51
CA ALA A 33 6.72 -1.00 -6.00
C ALA A 33 5.80 -1.64 -4.94
N ASN A 34 6.31 -2.05 -3.78
CA ASN A 34 5.47 -2.67 -2.74
C ASN A 34 4.73 -1.66 -1.83
N ALA A 35 4.78 -0.36 -2.13
CA ALA A 35 4.01 0.67 -1.42
C ALA A 35 2.76 1.13 -2.20
N GLY A 36 2.48 0.60 -3.39
CA GLY A 36 1.32 0.95 -4.22
C GLY A 36 0.92 -0.19 -5.17
N LEU A 37 -0.26 -0.09 -5.77
CA LEU A 37 -0.66 -1.01 -6.84
C LEU A 37 0.30 -0.88 -8.02
N THR A 38 0.72 -2.00 -8.57
CA THR A 38 1.43 -2.06 -9.84
C THR A 38 0.53 -1.54 -10.97
N TRP A 39 1.12 -1.02 -12.06
CA TRP A 39 0.34 -0.48 -13.19
C TRP A 39 -0.65 -1.50 -13.78
N GLN A 40 -0.29 -2.78 -13.73
CA GLN A 40 -1.14 -3.87 -14.19
C GLN A 40 -2.34 -4.10 -13.26
N GLU A 41 -2.12 -4.04 -11.94
CA GLU A 41 -3.22 -4.10 -10.97
C GLU A 41 -4.13 -2.87 -11.02
N VAL A 42 -3.59 -1.68 -11.36
CA VAL A 42 -4.39 -0.46 -11.58
C VAL A 42 -5.31 -0.63 -12.80
N GLU A 43 -4.81 -1.18 -13.90
CA GLU A 43 -5.59 -1.40 -15.12
C GLU A 43 -6.74 -2.39 -14.87
N GLU A 44 -6.47 -3.48 -14.15
CA GLU A 44 -7.47 -4.48 -13.78
C GLU A 44 -8.54 -3.92 -12.83
N LEU A 45 -8.13 -3.11 -11.84
CA LEU A 45 -9.07 -2.44 -10.94
C LEU A 45 -9.95 -1.42 -11.68
N GLN A 46 -9.37 -0.69 -12.63
CA GLN A 46 -10.08 0.34 -13.39
C GLN A 46 -11.18 -0.28 -14.25
N ASP A 47 -10.90 -1.39 -14.94
CA ASP A 47 -11.90 -2.09 -15.76
C ASP A 47 -13.05 -2.66 -14.91
N GLY A 48 -12.71 -3.32 -13.79
CA GLY A 48 -13.70 -3.85 -12.85
C GLY A 48 -14.63 -2.78 -12.26
N VAL A 49 -14.08 -1.61 -11.90
CA VAL A 49 -14.87 -0.47 -11.38
C VAL A 49 -15.79 0.10 -12.45
N LEU A 50 -15.34 0.19 -13.70
CA LEU A 50 -16.15 0.70 -14.82
C LEU A 50 -17.37 -0.17 -15.08
N VAL A 51 -17.20 -1.49 -15.10
CA VAL A 51 -18.29 -2.45 -15.25
C VAL A 51 -19.30 -2.32 -14.11
N LEU A 52 -18.81 -2.24 -12.87
CA LEU A 52 -19.68 -2.15 -11.70
C LEU A 52 -20.45 -0.82 -11.66
N PHE A 53 -19.80 0.28 -12.04
CA PHE A 53 -20.45 1.58 -12.20
C PHE A 53 -21.53 1.54 -13.28
N ALA A 54 -21.23 0.98 -14.45
CA ALA A 54 -22.19 0.85 -15.55
C ALA A 54 -23.40 0.00 -15.15
N ALA A 55 -23.18 -1.11 -14.43
CA ALA A 55 -24.25 -1.99 -13.96
C ALA A 55 -25.18 -1.29 -12.94
N VAL A 56 -24.61 -0.62 -11.94
CA VAL A 56 -25.39 0.13 -10.93
C VAL A 56 -26.16 1.27 -11.57
N PHE A 57 -25.50 2.07 -12.42
CA PHE A 57 -26.12 3.22 -13.06
C PHE A 57 -27.21 2.78 -14.05
N GLY A 58 -26.95 1.73 -14.84
CA GLY A 58 -27.95 1.14 -15.74
C GLY A 58 -29.18 0.63 -14.98
N PHE A 59 -28.98 -0.06 -13.86
CA PHE A 59 -30.08 -0.49 -13.00
C PHE A 59 -30.89 0.68 -12.43
N LEU A 60 -30.22 1.73 -11.94
CA LEU A 60 -30.90 2.92 -11.41
C LEU A 60 -31.71 3.66 -12.47
N VAL A 61 -31.19 3.76 -13.70
CA VAL A 61 -31.91 4.37 -14.83
C VAL A 61 -33.14 3.55 -15.19
N LEU A 62 -33.01 2.22 -15.31
CA LEU A 62 -34.14 1.31 -15.55
C LEU A 62 -35.21 1.44 -14.46
N ARG A 63 -34.79 1.47 -13.18
CA ARG A 63 -35.70 1.62 -12.05
C ARG A 63 -36.42 2.97 -12.03
N LYS A 64 -35.85 4.02 -12.61
CA LYS A 64 -36.49 5.33 -12.69
C LYS A 64 -37.48 5.45 -13.85
N LEU A 65 -37.34 4.61 -14.88
CA LEU A 65 -38.21 4.57 -16.05
C LEU A 65 -39.44 3.67 -15.88
N LEU A 66 -39.38 2.72 -14.93
CA LEU A 66 -40.48 1.84 -14.50
C LEU A 66 -41.27 2.47 -13.35
#